data_AF-A0A7C2F6W9-F1
#
_entry.id   AF-A0A7C2F6W9-F1
#
_cell.length_a   1.000
_cell.length_b   1.000
_cell.length_c   1.000
_cell.angle_alpha   90.00
_cell.angle_beta   90.00
_cell.angle_gamma   90.00
#
_symmetry.space_group_name_H-M   'P 1'
#
loop_
_entity.id
_entity.type
_entity.pdbx_description
1 polymer ?
#
loop_
_entity_poly.entity_id
_entity_poly.type
_entity_poly.pdbx_seq_one_letter_code
_entity_poly.pdbx_strand_id
1 'polypeptide(L)'
;MVKSRRIIKRRLASSLTLLVIFAGCFIPQCFPGYARPPHDRGSDSSDRVNAPGGYFAESGVGGLPLLFEANIGQANSKAEFICRAGNCNLFLSPDEATFTPYRVVEKVGGNDGTLSSGGSKAKKSSIKYSEPVRMKLLGARSKTELVGLDKLPGKANYFIGNDSGRWVKDAPLYTKVKHEGVYEGIDLVYYGKQSQLEYDFVVAQGADPQSIGIEFSGAKKVEINDQGDLILYTSSGELRQKRPVIYQQKDGVRQEVGGGYVKLGDDRVGFQV
;
A
#
# COMPACT_ATOMS: atom_id res chain seq x y z
N MET A 1 43.15 57.83 -1.18
CA MET A 1 42.31 56.83 -0.47
C MET A 1 41.31 56.23 -1.46
N VAL A 2 41.60 55.03 -1.96
CA VAL A 2 40.76 54.28 -2.91
C VAL A 2 39.73 53.47 -2.11
N LYS A 3 38.42 53.70 -2.32
CA LYS A 3 37.36 52.84 -1.76
C LYS A 3 36.83 51.91 -2.85
N SER A 4 37.44 50.73 -2.92
CA SER A 4 36.88 49.55 -3.59
C SER A 4 35.70 49.04 -2.76
N ARG A 5 34.51 48.94 -3.37
CA ARG A 5 33.39 48.18 -2.79
C ARG A 5 33.00 47.07 -3.75
N ARG A 6 33.20 45.85 -3.24
CA ARG A 6 33.02 44.55 -3.88
C ARG A 6 31.62 44.40 -4.45
N ILE A 7 31.57 43.99 -5.71
CA ILE A 7 30.39 43.45 -6.38
C ILE A 7 29.99 42.17 -5.63
N ILE A 8 28.82 42.20 -5.00
CA ILE A 8 28.19 41.03 -4.40
C ILE A 8 27.79 40.12 -5.56
N LYS A 9 28.51 39.00 -5.74
CA LYS A 9 28.09 37.92 -6.63
C LYS A 9 26.72 37.43 -6.15
N ARG A 10 25.69 37.63 -6.98
CA ARG A 10 24.40 36.93 -6.86
C ARG A 10 24.71 35.42 -6.79
N ARG A 11 24.40 34.77 -5.67
CA ARG A 11 24.32 33.31 -5.61
C ARG A 11 23.21 32.90 -6.57
N LEU A 12 23.57 32.14 -7.60
CA LEU A 12 22.65 31.48 -8.51
C LEU A 12 21.64 30.69 -7.67
N ALA A 13 20.36 30.78 -8.05
CA ALA A 13 19.32 29.93 -7.52
C ALA A 13 19.74 28.47 -7.72
N SER A 14 20.01 27.76 -6.63
CA SER A 14 20.19 26.31 -6.68
C SER A 14 18.87 25.72 -7.15
N SER A 15 18.83 25.21 -8.37
CA SER A 15 17.72 24.40 -8.88
C SER A 15 17.48 23.27 -7.87
N LEU A 16 16.30 23.26 -7.25
CA LEU A 16 15.92 22.25 -6.27
C LEU A 16 15.69 20.92 -7.02
N THR A 17 16.75 20.11 -7.12
CA THR A 17 16.65 18.76 -7.68
C THR A 17 16.13 17.84 -6.59
N LEU A 18 14.85 17.47 -6.68
CA LEU A 18 14.22 16.47 -5.82
C LEU A 18 14.21 15.13 -6.56
N LEU A 19 14.87 14.12 -5.99
CA LEU A 19 14.76 12.75 -6.49
C LEU A 19 13.57 12.10 -5.80
N VAL A 20 12.63 11.58 -6.57
CA VAL A 20 11.48 10.85 -6.04
C VAL A 20 11.56 9.41 -6.52
N ILE A 21 11.57 8.48 -5.57
CA ILE A 21 11.44 7.06 -5.82
C ILE A 21 9.99 6.69 -5.56
N PHE A 22 9.25 6.51 -6.64
CA PHE A 22 7.84 6.14 -6.60
C PHE A 22 7.69 4.62 -6.57
N ALA A 23 6.96 4.08 -5.61
CA ALA A 23 6.62 2.66 -5.54
C ALA A 23 5.10 2.48 -5.39
N GLY A 24 4.45 1.98 -6.44
CA GLY A 24 3.01 1.71 -6.40
C GLY A 24 2.72 0.31 -5.85
N CYS A 25 1.83 0.16 -4.86
CA CYS A 25 1.42 -1.14 -4.34
C CYS A 25 0.09 -1.57 -4.95
N PHE A 26 0.15 -2.51 -5.89
CA PHE A 26 -0.99 -3.20 -6.46
C PHE A 26 -1.35 -4.43 -5.61
N ILE A 27 -2.57 -4.49 -5.10
CA ILE A 27 -3.12 -5.74 -4.54
C ILE A 27 -3.87 -6.42 -5.70
N PRO A 28 -3.28 -7.39 -6.42
CA PRO A 28 -4.04 -8.10 -7.43
C PRO A 28 -5.25 -8.76 -6.77
N GLN A 29 -6.41 -8.58 -7.38
CA GLN A 29 -7.59 -9.37 -7.04
C GLN A 29 -7.15 -10.84 -7.08
N CYS A 30 -7.32 -11.51 -5.95
CA CYS A 30 -6.95 -12.89 -5.78
C CYS A 30 -7.82 -13.72 -6.73
N PHE A 31 -7.32 -13.99 -7.94
CA PHE A 31 -7.96 -14.95 -8.83
C PHE A 31 -7.91 -16.32 -8.14
N PRO A 32 -9.04 -17.00 -7.93
CA PRO A 32 -9.02 -18.39 -7.51
C PRO A 32 -8.42 -19.22 -8.65
N GLY A 33 -7.12 -19.53 -8.51
CA GLY A 33 -6.41 -20.74 -8.92
C GLY A 33 -6.53 -21.23 -10.37
N TYR A 34 -5.37 -21.45 -11.01
CA TYR A 34 -5.08 -22.78 -11.55
C TYR A 34 -3.61 -23.11 -11.27
N ALA A 35 -3.39 -23.93 -10.25
CA ALA A 35 -2.21 -24.79 -10.24
C ALA A 35 -2.30 -25.68 -11.49
N ARG A 36 -1.29 -25.62 -12.36
CA ARG A 36 -1.11 -26.63 -13.42
C ARG A 36 -0.53 -27.89 -12.76
N PRO A 37 -1.18 -29.07 -12.85
CA PRO A 37 -0.47 -30.32 -12.74
C PRO A 37 0.32 -30.59 -14.04
N PRO A 38 1.36 -31.43 -13.99
CA PRO A 38 2.18 -31.73 -15.17
C PRO A 38 1.39 -32.55 -16.20
N HIS A 39 1.84 -32.41 -17.45
CA HIS A 39 1.39 -33.08 -18.67
C HIS A 39 0.68 -34.42 -18.49
N ASP A 40 -0.50 -34.55 -19.11
CA ASP A 40 -0.85 -35.78 -19.81
C ASP A 40 -1.57 -35.48 -21.13
N ARG A 41 -1.24 -36.25 -22.17
CA ARG A 41 -1.77 -36.11 -23.54
C ARG A 41 -3.12 -36.82 -23.65
N GLY A 42 -4.11 -36.18 -24.25
CA GLY A 42 -5.35 -36.84 -24.67
C GLY A 42 -6.35 -35.88 -25.30
N SER A 43 -6.77 -36.19 -26.52
CA SER A 43 -7.91 -35.67 -27.30
C SER A 43 -9.19 -35.51 -26.46
N ASP A 44 -10.18 -34.67 -26.74
CA ASP A 44 -10.95 -34.48 -27.97
C ASP A 44 -11.99 -33.34 -27.76
N SER A 45 -12.73 -33.02 -28.82
CA SER A 45 -13.61 -31.90 -29.11
C SER A 45 -14.87 -31.64 -28.26
N SER A 46 -15.33 -30.39 -28.40
CA SER A 46 -16.71 -29.87 -28.37
C SER A 46 -17.49 -29.91 -27.05
N ASP A 47 -17.61 -28.74 -26.41
CA ASP A 47 -18.92 -28.23 -26.00
C ASP A 47 -18.92 -26.70 -25.87
N ARG A 48 -19.70 -26.07 -26.74
CA ARG A 48 -20.09 -24.65 -26.64
C ARG A 48 -21.27 -24.57 -25.69
N VAL A 49 -21.03 -24.12 -24.46
CA VAL A 49 -22.10 -23.65 -23.58
C VAL A 49 -21.86 -22.17 -23.28
N ASN A 50 -22.82 -21.34 -23.71
CA ASN A 50 -22.91 -19.92 -23.44
C ASN A 50 -22.69 -19.64 -21.94
N ALA A 51 -21.67 -18.84 -21.63
CA ALA A 51 -21.50 -18.26 -20.31
C ALA A 51 -22.55 -17.16 -20.09
N PRO A 52 -23.42 -17.26 -19.08
CA PRO A 52 -24.28 -16.15 -18.69
C PRO A 52 -23.44 -15.11 -17.94
N GLY A 53 -23.37 -13.90 -18.52
CA GLY A 53 -23.22 -12.60 -17.86
C GLY A 53 -22.30 -12.52 -16.64
N GLY A 54 -21.08 -12.06 -16.87
CA GLY A 54 -20.19 -11.59 -15.80
C GLY A 54 -20.83 -10.44 -15.03
N TYR A 55 -21.08 -10.66 -13.74
CA TYR A 55 -21.33 -9.58 -12.80
C TYR A 55 -19.98 -9.03 -12.37
N PHE A 56 -19.63 -7.90 -12.98
CA PHE A 56 -18.63 -6.98 -12.48
C PHE A 56 -18.99 -6.59 -11.04
N ALA A 57 -18.03 -6.72 -10.13
CA ALA A 57 -17.93 -5.84 -8.96
C ALA A 57 -16.62 -5.07 -9.10
N GLU A 58 -16.52 -4.27 -10.17
CA GLU A 58 -15.84 -2.98 -10.04
C GLU A 58 -16.57 -2.22 -8.92
N SER A 59 -15.83 -1.61 -7.99
CA SER A 59 -16.36 -0.70 -6.97
C SER A 59 -17.41 -1.25 -5.98
N GLY A 60 -16.93 -1.81 -4.87
CA GLY A 60 -17.66 -1.76 -3.60
C GLY A 60 -17.35 -0.43 -2.90
N VAL A 61 -18.21 0.58 -3.09
CA VAL A 61 -18.07 2.01 -2.76
C VAL A 61 -17.15 2.75 -3.75
N GLY A 62 -17.79 3.41 -4.73
CA GLY A 62 -17.16 3.91 -5.96
C GLY A 62 -16.06 4.94 -5.77
N GLY A 63 -14.91 4.69 -6.41
CA GLY A 63 -13.91 5.69 -6.78
C GLY A 63 -13.40 6.61 -5.66
N LEU A 64 -13.72 6.33 -4.39
CA LEU A 64 -13.33 7.18 -3.29
C LEU A 64 -11.81 7.10 -3.16
N PRO A 65 -11.12 8.24 -3.01
CA PRO A 65 -9.70 8.24 -2.74
C PRO A 65 -9.46 7.43 -1.45
N LEU A 66 -8.34 6.71 -1.38
CA LEU A 66 -7.95 6.12 -0.10
C LEU A 66 -7.76 7.25 0.92
N LEU A 67 -8.34 7.06 2.10
CA LEU A 67 -8.30 8.01 3.19
C LEU A 67 -7.47 7.45 4.32
N PHE A 68 -6.72 8.32 4.99
CA PHE A 68 -5.97 8.00 6.19
C PHE A 68 -6.69 8.60 7.39
N GLU A 69 -7.02 7.75 8.35
CA GLU A 69 -7.71 8.10 9.58
C GLU A 69 -6.69 8.16 10.71
N ALA A 70 -6.65 9.25 11.47
CA ALA A 70 -5.85 9.28 12.70
C ALA A 70 -6.41 8.26 13.71
N ASN A 71 -5.54 7.46 14.30
CA ASN A 71 -5.92 6.51 15.34
C ASN A 71 -6.03 7.23 16.69
N ILE A 72 -7.26 7.45 17.12
CA ILE A 72 -7.59 8.04 18.42
C ILE A 72 -8.27 7.02 19.35
N GLY A 73 -8.09 5.73 19.07
CA GLY A 73 -8.57 4.61 19.89
C GLY A 73 -9.43 3.58 19.15
N GLN A 74 -9.67 3.75 17.85
CA GLN A 74 -10.49 2.83 17.06
C GLN A 74 -9.75 1.56 16.61
N ALA A 75 -8.42 1.52 16.76
CA ALA A 75 -7.58 0.37 16.41
C ALA A 75 -6.43 0.17 17.41
N ASN A 76 -5.57 -0.81 17.12
CA ASN A 76 -4.37 -1.13 17.91
C ASN A 76 -3.55 0.13 18.21
N SER A 77 -3.18 0.33 19.48
CA SER A 77 -2.46 1.50 19.98
C SER A 77 -1.07 1.73 19.37
N LYS A 78 -0.48 0.73 18.70
CA LYS A 78 0.78 0.89 17.98
C LYS A 78 0.64 1.68 16.68
N ALA A 79 -0.56 1.74 16.10
CA ALA A 79 -0.80 2.49 14.87
C ALA A 79 -1.14 3.94 15.18
N GLU A 80 -0.56 4.88 14.43
CA GLU A 80 -0.94 6.30 14.46
C GLU A 80 -1.96 6.63 13.38
N PHE A 81 -1.92 5.92 12.25
CA PHE A 81 -2.88 6.07 11.15
C PHE A 81 -3.39 4.73 10.64
N ILE A 82 -4.63 4.75 10.13
CA ILE A 82 -5.32 3.61 9.54
C ILE A 82 -5.75 3.99 8.13
N CYS A 83 -5.57 3.10 7.17
CA CYS A 83 -6.15 3.24 5.84
C CYS A 83 -6.92 1.96 5.48
N ARG A 84 -8.14 2.16 4.97
CA ARG A 84 -9.06 1.08 4.56
C ARG A 84 -8.99 0.98 3.04
N ALA A 85 -8.33 -0.05 2.52
CA ALA A 85 -8.06 -0.22 1.09
C ALA A 85 -8.66 -1.53 0.57
N GLY A 86 -9.94 -1.49 0.17
CA GLY A 86 -10.62 -2.65 -0.44
C GLY A 86 -10.61 -3.88 0.47
N ASN A 87 -9.83 -4.91 0.11
CA ASN A 87 -9.68 -6.17 0.84
C ASN A 87 -8.46 -6.18 1.78
N CYS A 88 -7.92 -5.02 2.14
CA CYS A 88 -6.77 -4.87 3.02
C CYS A 88 -6.94 -3.67 3.94
N ASN A 89 -6.54 -3.80 5.21
CA ASN A 89 -6.30 -2.62 6.05
C ASN A 89 -4.81 -2.38 6.20
N LEU A 90 -4.42 -1.12 6.10
CA LEU A 90 -3.09 -0.63 6.39
C LEU A 90 -3.09 0.06 7.76
N PHE A 91 -2.09 -0.27 8.57
CA PHE A 91 -1.79 0.41 9.82
C PHE A 91 -0.39 1.00 9.72
N LEU A 92 -0.25 2.29 9.99
CA LEU A 92 1.03 2.99 9.96
C LEU A 92 1.47 3.32 11.38
N SER A 93 2.71 2.96 11.70
CA SER A 93 3.43 3.37 12.91
C SER A 93 4.79 3.97 12.52
N PRO A 94 5.50 4.63 13.45
CA PRO A 94 6.86 5.12 13.20
C PRO A 94 7.86 4.03 12.81
N ASP A 95 7.61 2.77 13.19
CA ASP A 95 8.56 1.68 12.96
C ASP A 95 8.22 0.84 11.72
N GLU A 96 6.94 0.74 11.34
CA GLU A 96 6.49 -0.15 10.28
C GLU A 96 5.13 0.23 9.67
N ALA A 97 4.93 -0.21 8.43
CA ALA A 97 3.63 -0.29 7.79
C ALA A 97 3.12 -1.74 7.85
N THR A 98 1.96 -1.97 8.46
CA THR A 98 1.35 -3.30 8.57
C THR A 98 0.15 -3.43 7.65
N PHE A 99 0.22 -4.36 6.72
CA PHE A 99 -0.85 -4.75 5.81
C PHE A 99 -1.58 -5.95 6.40
N THR A 100 -2.90 -5.87 6.48
CA THR A 100 -3.77 -6.96 6.94
C THR A 100 -4.77 -7.31 5.83
N PRO A 101 -4.35 -8.15 4.87
CA PRO A 101 -5.25 -8.61 3.85
C PRO A 101 -6.34 -9.50 4.46
N TYR A 102 -7.51 -9.47 3.86
CA TYR A 102 -8.58 -10.36 4.21
C TYR A 102 -9.32 -10.81 2.95
N ARG A 103 -9.98 -11.96 3.05
CA ARG A 103 -10.89 -12.43 2.01
C ARG A 103 -12.28 -12.65 2.59
N VAL A 104 -13.28 -12.35 1.78
CA VAL A 104 -14.65 -12.74 2.07
C VAL A 104 -14.82 -14.18 1.59
N VAL A 105 -15.14 -15.08 2.52
CA VAL A 105 -15.43 -16.48 2.22
C VAL A 105 -16.94 -16.66 2.31
N GLU A 106 -17.58 -16.99 1.19
CA GLU A 106 -18.97 -17.43 1.18
C GLU A 106 -19.05 -18.82 1.81
N LYS A 107 -19.84 -18.97 2.89
CA LYS A 107 -20.24 -20.33 3.32
C LYS A 107 -21.34 -20.80 2.37
N VAL A 108 -21.00 -21.73 1.49
CA VAL A 108 -22.01 -22.53 0.77
C VAL A 108 -22.75 -23.33 1.85
N GLY A 109 -24.04 -23.02 2.04
CA GLY A 109 -24.89 -23.79 2.94
C GLY A 109 -24.89 -25.24 2.50
N GLY A 110 -24.49 -26.16 3.38
CA GLY A 110 -24.57 -27.58 3.11
C GLY A 110 -26.00 -27.93 2.68
N ASN A 111 -26.14 -28.49 1.50
CA ASN A 111 -27.41 -28.98 0.98
C ASN A 111 -27.68 -30.33 1.68
N ASP A 112 -28.04 -30.27 2.96
CA ASP A 112 -28.72 -31.40 3.60
C ASP A 112 -30.16 -31.41 3.06
N GLY A 113 -30.51 -32.49 2.36
CA GLY A 113 -31.65 -32.63 1.46
C GLY A 113 -33.02 -32.63 2.14
N THR A 114 -33.35 -31.58 2.89
CA THR A 114 -34.69 -31.31 3.38
C THR A 114 -35.28 -30.10 2.67
N LEU A 115 -36.16 -30.40 1.71
CA LEU A 115 -37.02 -29.42 1.05
C LEU A 115 -37.87 -28.72 2.11
N SER A 116 -37.55 -27.46 2.41
CA SER A 116 -38.38 -26.59 3.23
C SER A 116 -38.53 -25.26 2.52
N SER A 117 -39.79 -24.92 2.26
CA SER A 117 -40.31 -23.81 1.48
C SER A 117 -39.86 -22.42 1.98
N GLY A 118 -39.59 -21.52 1.03
CA GLY A 118 -40.05 -20.13 1.11
C GLY A 118 -39.32 -19.21 2.09
N GLY A 119 -38.00 -19.10 2.00
CA GLY A 119 -37.26 -17.99 2.60
C GLY A 119 -35.88 -17.90 1.97
N SER A 120 -35.54 -16.77 1.35
CA SER A 120 -34.21 -16.48 0.82
C SER A 120 -33.19 -16.61 1.95
N LYS A 121 -32.57 -17.79 2.11
CA LYS A 121 -31.53 -18.01 3.11
C LYS A 121 -30.39 -17.04 2.79
N ALA A 122 -30.23 -16.01 3.61
CA ALA A 122 -29.13 -15.07 3.49
C ALA A 122 -27.82 -15.87 3.47
N LYS A 123 -27.09 -15.81 2.34
CA LYS A 123 -25.76 -16.42 2.22
C LYS A 123 -24.90 -15.85 3.35
N LYS A 124 -24.45 -16.71 4.28
CA LYS A 124 -23.57 -16.29 5.37
C LYS A 124 -22.15 -16.14 4.81
N SER A 125 -21.72 -14.92 4.53
CA SER A 125 -20.32 -14.60 4.26
C SER A 125 -19.55 -14.43 5.57
N SER A 126 -18.33 -14.96 5.65
CA SER A 126 -17.40 -14.71 6.76
C SER A 126 -16.11 -14.07 6.25
N ILE A 127 -15.60 -13.06 6.95
CA ILE A 127 -14.29 -12.48 6.66
C ILE A 127 -13.22 -13.37 7.29
N LYS A 128 -12.24 -13.79 6.49
CA LYS A 128 -11.04 -14.49 6.97
C LYS A 128 -9.82 -13.60 6.73
N TYR A 129 -9.24 -13.12 7.83
CA TYR A 129 -7.96 -12.41 7.81
C TYR A 129 -6.82 -13.38 7.53
N SER A 130 -5.82 -12.93 6.78
CA SER A 130 -4.54 -13.63 6.63
C SER A 130 -3.54 -13.14 7.66
N GLU A 131 -2.37 -13.78 7.67
CA GLU A 131 -1.23 -13.29 8.44
C GLU A 131 -0.85 -11.87 7.96
N PRO A 132 -0.65 -10.92 8.88
CA PRO A 132 -0.24 -9.57 8.51
C PRO A 132 1.12 -9.57 7.81
N VAL A 133 1.25 -8.79 6.74
CA VAL A 133 2.54 -8.47 6.13
C VAL A 133 3.04 -7.17 6.74
N ARG A 134 4.22 -7.17 7.34
CA ARG A 134 4.85 -5.96 7.89
C ARG A 134 5.97 -5.51 6.97
N MET A 135 5.97 -4.23 6.64
CA MET A 135 7.02 -3.53 5.90
C MET A 135 7.78 -2.65 6.89
N LYS A 136 9.02 -3.02 7.17
CA LYS A 136 9.90 -2.31 8.10
C LYS A 136 11.01 -1.61 7.34
N LEU A 137 11.28 -0.37 7.70
CA LEU A 137 12.37 0.41 7.12
C LEU A 137 13.66 0.11 7.88
N LEU A 138 14.63 -0.49 7.19
CA LEU A 138 15.93 -0.87 7.74
C LEU A 138 16.74 0.40 8.00
N GLY A 139 17.26 0.56 9.22
CA GLY A 139 18.09 1.73 9.57
C GLY A 139 17.33 3.05 9.70
N ALA A 140 15.99 3.04 9.66
CA ALA A 140 15.18 4.24 9.83
C ALA A 140 15.34 4.87 11.23
N ARG A 141 15.16 6.18 11.31
CA ARG A 141 15.27 6.94 12.56
C ARG A 141 14.04 6.70 13.45
N SER A 142 14.24 5.99 14.57
CA SER A 142 13.20 5.46 15.48
C SER A 142 12.39 6.47 16.33
N LYS A 143 12.37 7.76 15.97
CA LYS A 143 11.68 8.82 16.73
C LYS A 143 11.03 9.90 15.86
N THR A 144 10.81 9.61 14.58
CA THR A 144 10.15 10.57 13.70
C THR A 144 8.66 10.26 13.66
N GLU A 145 7.83 11.28 13.91
CA GLU A 145 6.38 11.14 13.98
C GLU A 145 5.77 11.03 12.57
N LEU A 146 4.63 10.35 12.46
CA LEU A 146 3.83 10.39 11.25
C LEU A 146 2.94 11.64 11.27
N VAL A 147 2.93 12.39 10.17
CA VAL A 147 2.15 13.61 10.02
C VAL A 147 1.08 13.40 8.96
N GLY A 148 -0.18 13.58 9.35
CA GLY A 148 -1.30 13.62 8.41
C GLY A 148 -1.25 14.91 7.58
N LEU A 149 -1.25 14.78 6.26
CA LEU A 149 -1.24 15.91 5.32
C LEU A 149 -2.59 16.04 4.61
N ASP A 150 -2.88 17.25 4.12
CA ASP A 150 -4.08 17.53 3.33
C ASP A 150 -5.36 17.06 4.06
N LYS A 151 -5.54 17.61 5.27
CA LYS A 151 -6.66 17.28 6.16
C LYS A 151 -8.00 17.53 5.46
N LEU A 152 -8.91 16.57 5.58
CA LEU A 152 -10.23 16.62 4.98
C LEU A 152 -11.26 17.22 5.96
N PRO A 153 -12.34 17.84 5.44
CA PRO A 153 -13.43 18.35 6.28
C PRO A 153 -14.27 17.22 6.89
N GLY A 154 -14.28 16.03 6.26
CA GLY A 154 -14.95 14.84 6.77
C GLY A 154 -14.24 14.23 7.98
N LYS A 155 -14.97 13.45 8.75
CA LYS A 155 -14.48 12.77 9.96
C LYS A 155 -15.02 11.34 10.04
N ALA A 156 -14.27 10.44 10.65
CA ALA A 156 -14.74 9.08 10.95
C ALA A 156 -15.30 8.97 12.37
N ASN A 157 -16.36 8.19 12.52
CA ASN A 157 -17.00 7.92 13.80
C ASN A 157 -17.22 6.40 13.95
N TYR A 158 -16.88 5.87 15.11
CA TYR A 158 -16.97 4.45 15.43
C TYR A 158 -17.82 4.26 16.69
N PHE A 159 -19.03 3.73 16.48
CA PHE A 159 -19.99 3.41 17.53
C PHE A 159 -20.01 1.90 17.77
N ILE A 160 -18.89 1.36 18.25
CA ILE A 160 -18.70 -0.09 18.41
C ILE A 160 -19.13 -0.52 19.82
N GLY A 161 -20.09 -1.46 19.87
CA GLY A 161 -20.63 -2.00 21.13
C GLY A 161 -21.63 -1.07 21.82
N ASN A 162 -22.19 -1.55 22.92
CA ASN A 162 -23.31 -0.88 23.62
C ASN A 162 -22.85 0.21 24.62
N ASP A 163 -21.55 0.34 24.83
CA ASP A 163 -20.97 1.30 25.76
C ASP A 163 -20.56 2.58 25.04
N SER A 164 -21.38 3.62 25.19
CA SER A 164 -21.14 4.92 24.54
C SER A 164 -19.86 5.62 25.01
N GLY A 165 -19.34 5.28 26.19
CA GLY A 165 -18.05 5.80 26.68
C GLY A 165 -16.85 5.27 25.88
N ARG A 166 -17.03 4.18 25.11
CA ARG A 166 -16.01 3.59 24.24
C ARG A 166 -16.17 3.97 22.76
N TRP A 167 -17.15 4.82 22.44
CA TRP A 167 -17.33 5.30 21.08
C TRP A 167 -16.25 6.31 20.72
N VAL A 168 -15.66 6.13 19.55
CA VAL A 168 -14.71 7.08 18.98
C VAL A 168 -15.48 8.02 18.06
N LYS A 169 -15.32 9.33 18.27
CA LYS A 169 -15.97 10.36 17.45
C LYS A 169 -14.93 11.30 16.87
N ASP A 170 -15.30 11.89 15.74
CA ASP A 170 -14.57 12.99 15.14
C ASP A 170 -13.11 12.68 14.76
N ALA A 171 -12.78 11.41 14.46
CA ALA A 171 -11.44 11.02 14.04
C ALA A 171 -11.06 11.77 12.75
N PRO A 172 -9.98 12.58 12.75
CA PRO A 172 -9.54 13.34 11.58
C PRO A 172 -9.19 12.44 10.39
N LEU A 173 -9.53 12.92 9.19
CA LEU A 173 -9.20 12.27 7.92
C LEU A 173 -8.18 13.10 7.14
N TYR A 174 -7.30 12.41 6.42
CA TYR A 174 -6.21 12.98 5.63
C TYR A 174 -6.12 12.27 4.28
N THR A 175 -5.61 12.94 3.25
CA THR A 175 -5.35 12.28 1.95
C THR A 175 -3.97 11.66 1.85
N LYS A 176 -3.02 12.09 2.71
CA LYS A 176 -1.67 11.53 2.77
C LYS A 176 -1.16 11.45 4.20
N VAL A 177 -0.16 10.59 4.42
CA VAL A 177 0.61 10.54 5.67
C VAL A 177 2.09 10.64 5.32
N LYS A 178 2.80 11.58 5.95
CA LYS A 178 4.24 11.79 5.79
C LYS A 178 4.98 11.26 7.01
N HIS A 179 6.00 10.44 6.78
CA HIS A 179 7.04 10.11 7.74
C HIS A 179 8.23 11.01 7.46
N GLU A 180 8.39 12.04 8.28
CA GLU A 180 9.38 13.08 8.05
C GLU A 180 10.78 12.63 8.51
N GLY A 181 11.79 12.85 7.67
CA GLY A 181 13.19 12.55 8.00
C GLY A 181 13.43 11.09 8.38
N VAL A 182 12.72 10.17 7.72
CA VAL A 182 12.81 8.73 7.99
C VAL A 182 14.24 8.21 7.80
N TYR A 183 14.95 8.80 6.83
CA TYR A 183 16.41 8.77 6.72
C TYR A 183 16.97 10.19 6.67
N GLU A 184 18.29 10.33 6.69
CA GLU A 184 18.94 11.64 6.55
C GLU A 184 18.63 12.29 5.20
N GLY A 185 17.82 13.35 5.22
CA GLY A 185 17.40 14.05 4.00
C GLY A 185 16.39 13.27 3.15
N ILE A 186 15.70 12.26 3.71
CA ILE A 186 14.69 11.48 2.98
C ILE A 186 13.40 11.44 3.80
N ASP A 187 12.30 11.85 3.18
CA ASP A 187 10.95 11.68 3.70
C ASP A 187 10.27 10.48 3.02
N LEU A 188 9.31 9.85 3.69
CA LEU A 188 8.43 8.84 3.09
C LEU A 188 6.98 9.34 3.12
N VAL A 189 6.28 9.32 1.99
CA VAL A 189 4.90 9.82 1.88
C VAL A 189 3.99 8.70 1.38
N TYR A 190 2.98 8.35 2.16
CA TYR A 190 1.91 7.42 1.79
C TYR A 190 0.69 8.16 1.25
N TYR A 191 0.10 7.67 0.16
CA TYR A 191 -1.11 8.24 -0.42
C TYR A 191 -1.92 7.21 -1.22
N GLY A 192 -3.14 7.59 -1.61
CA GLY A 192 -3.99 6.79 -2.49
C GLY A 192 -3.98 7.26 -3.94
N LYS A 193 -3.96 6.33 -4.90
CA LYS A 193 -4.20 6.59 -6.32
C LYS A 193 -5.07 5.51 -6.93
N GLN A 194 -6.17 5.87 -7.58
CA GLN A 194 -7.13 4.91 -8.14
C GLN A 194 -7.53 3.80 -7.14
N SER A 195 -7.76 4.19 -5.89
CA SER A 195 -8.07 3.29 -4.76
C SER A 195 -6.97 2.27 -4.40
N GLN A 196 -5.73 2.49 -4.86
CA GLN A 196 -4.54 1.70 -4.51
C GLN A 196 -3.60 2.52 -3.63
N LEU A 197 -2.89 1.84 -2.72
CA LEU A 197 -1.90 2.47 -1.87
C LEU A 197 -0.61 2.66 -2.67
N GLU A 198 -0.05 3.86 -2.58
CA GLU A 198 1.27 4.17 -3.11
C GLU A 198 2.11 4.85 -2.04
N TYR A 199 3.42 4.79 -2.20
CA TYR A 199 4.34 5.53 -1.36
C TYR A 199 5.55 6.03 -2.14
N ASP A 200 6.04 7.20 -1.74
CA ASP A 200 7.19 7.86 -2.35
C ASP A 200 8.28 8.08 -1.31
N PHE A 201 9.53 7.74 -1.64
CA PHE A 201 10.68 8.30 -0.94
C PHE A 201 11.07 9.61 -1.63
N VAL A 202 10.96 10.71 -0.88
CA VAL A 202 11.31 12.04 -1.31
C VAL A 202 12.73 12.32 -0.83
N VAL A 203 13.69 12.20 -1.75
CA VAL A 203 15.13 12.27 -1.48
C VAL A 203 15.61 13.69 -1.79
N ALA A 204 16.02 14.41 -0.74
CA ALA A 204 16.57 15.75 -0.85
C ALA A 204 17.93 15.75 -1.57
N GLN A 205 18.33 16.92 -2.05
CA GLN A 205 19.63 17.09 -2.69
C GLN A 205 20.77 16.65 -1.76
N GLY A 206 21.62 15.74 -2.24
CA GLY A 206 22.78 15.24 -1.50
C GLY A 206 22.48 14.11 -0.52
N ALA A 207 21.20 13.73 -0.33
CA ALA A 207 20.85 12.52 0.40
C ALA A 207 21.16 11.27 -0.44
N ASP A 208 21.53 10.17 0.23
CA ASP A 208 21.91 8.92 -0.42
C ASP A 208 20.71 7.97 -0.55
N PRO A 209 20.16 7.73 -1.76
CA PRO A 209 19.06 6.80 -1.96
C PRO A 209 19.44 5.34 -1.67
N GLN A 210 20.73 4.98 -1.67
CA GLN A 210 21.18 3.62 -1.34
C GLN A 210 21.00 3.29 0.15
N SER A 211 20.74 4.29 1.00
CA SER A 211 20.42 4.09 2.42
C SER A 211 19.04 3.45 2.65
N ILE A 212 18.16 3.47 1.64
CA ILE A 212 16.80 2.97 1.76
C ILE A 212 16.80 1.44 1.65
N GLY A 213 16.46 0.78 2.75
CA GLY A 213 16.26 -0.66 2.82
C GLY A 213 14.90 -1.00 3.42
N ILE A 214 14.24 -2.01 2.88
CA ILE A 214 12.92 -2.47 3.32
C ILE A 214 13.01 -3.96 3.62
N GLU A 215 12.53 -4.35 4.81
CA GLU A 215 12.34 -5.73 5.23
C GLU A 215 10.85 -6.08 5.27
N PHE A 216 10.50 -7.24 4.75
CA PHE A 216 9.14 -7.74 4.77
C PHE A 216 9.02 -9.00 5.64
N SER A 217 8.15 -8.95 6.65
CA SER A 217 7.79 -10.15 7.42
C SER A 217 6.32 -10.53 7.21
N GLY A 218 5.98 -11.82 7.39
CA GLY A 218 4.63 -12.35 7.13
C GLY A 218 4.36 -12.74 5.67
N ALA A 219 5.31 -12.45 4.76
CA ALA A 219 5.33 -13.04 3.43
C ALA A 219 6.04 -14.41 3.47
N LYS A 220 5.54 -15.37 2.70
CA LYS A 220 6.17 -16.69 2.50
C LYS A 220 7.40 -16.61 1.59
N LYS A 221 7.40 -15.65 0.67
CA LYS A 221 8.48 -15.40 -0.28
C LYS A 221 8.41 -13.95 -0.75
N VAL A 222 9.58 -13.34 -0.97
CA VAL A 222 9.74 -12.01 -1.56
C VAL A 222 10.62 -12.16 -2.79
N GLU A 223 10.16 -11.71 -3.95
CA GLU A 223 10.94 -11.76 -5.20
C GLU A 223 10.76 -10.50 -6.04
N ILE A 224 11.72 -10.25 -6.92
CA ILE A 224 11.59 -9.26 -7.99
C ILE A 224 11.41 -10.07 -9.27
N ASN A 225 10.31 -9.85 -9.99
CA ASN A 225 10.02 -10.59 -11.21
C ASN A 225 10.72 -9.98 -12.44
N ASP A 226 10.56 -10.60 -13.61
CA ASP A 226 11.21 -10.17 -14.86
C ASP A 226 10.78 -8.77 -15.34
N GLN A 227 9.63 -8.27 -14.84
CA GLN A 227 9.15 -6.91 -15.12
C GLN A 227 9.71 -5.87 -14.13
N GLY A 228 10.49 -6.29 -13.14
CA GLY A 228 10.99 -5.45 -12.06
C GLY A 228 9.95 -5.15 -10.97
N ASP A 229 8.78 -5.80 -10.99
CA ASP A 229 7.79 -5.71 -9.93
C ASP A 229 8.27 -6.55 -8.72
N LEU A 230 8.08 -6.03 -7.51
CA LEU A 230 8.30 -6.74 -6.26
C LEU A 230 7.04 -7.53 -5.87
N ILE A 231 7.16 -8.85 -5.73
CA ILE A 231 6.08 -9.76 -5.40
C ILE A 231 6.27 -10.31 -3.99
N LEU A 232 5.26 -10.13 -3.13
CA LEU A 232 5.17 -10.75 -1.81
C LEU A 232 4.10 -11.85 -1.85
N TYR A 233 4.52 -13.10 -1.67
CA TYR A 233 3.60 -14.24 -1.61
C TYR A 233 3.05 -14.38 -0.21
N THR A 234 1.74 -14.23 -0.04
CA THR A 234 1.07 -14.31 1.27
C THR A 234 0.12 -15.52 1.33
N SER A 235 -0.39 -15.85 2.51
CA SER A 235 -1.45 -16.86 2.65
C SER A 235 -2.79 -16.44 2.04
N SER A 236 -2.97 -15.14 1.75
CA SER A 236 -4.14 -14.54 1.11
C SER A 236 -4.01 -14.31 -0.40
N GLY A 237 -2.85 -14.63 -1.00
CA GLY A 237 -2.54 -14.31 -2.40
C GLY A 237 -1.28 -13.45 -2.53
N GLU A 238 -1.04 -12.91 -3.72
CA GLU A 238 0.10 -12.04 -3.98
C GLU A 238 -0.20 -10.59 -3.59
N LEU A 239 0.76 -9.91 -2.97
CA LEU A 239 0.85 -8.45 -2.94
C LEU A 239 1.94 -8.05 -3.93
N ARG A 240 1.65 -7.11 -4.84
CA ARG A 240 2.57 -6.73 -5.91
C ARG A 240 2.90 -5.25 -5.81
N GLN A 241 4.16 -4.88 -5.63
CA GLN A 241 4.60 -3.51 -5.81
C GLN A 241 5.20 -3.35 -7.21
N LYS A 242 4.70 -2.37 -7.96
CA LYS A 242 5.19 -2.08 -9.30
C LYS A 242 6.64 -1.65 -9.27
N ARG A 243 7.37 -1.96 -10.35
CA ARG A 243 8.75 -1.47 -10.49
C ARG A 243 8.80 0.04 -10.17
N PRO A 244 9.80 0.50 -9.41
CA PRO A 244 9.84 1.88 -9.01
C PRO A 244 10.01 2.80 -10.22
N VAL A 245 9.33 3.95 -10.20
CA VAL A 245 9.59 5.02 -11.18
C VAL A 245 10.42 6.07 -10.48
N ILE A 246 11.68 6.18 -10.86
CA ILE A 246 12.61 7.10 -10.23
C ILE A 246 12.75 8.32 -11.14
N TYR A 247 12.66 9.51 -10.57
CA TYR A 247 12.77 10.74 -11.36
C TYR A 247 13.34 11.88 -10.55
N GLN A 248 13.99 12.80 -11.24
CA GLN A 248 14.38 14.10 -10.73
C GLN A 248 13.41 15.16 -11.22
N GLN A 249 13.08 16.10 -10.34
CA GLN A 249 12.38 17.31 -10.74
C GLN A 249 13.41 18.44 -10.92
N LYS A 250 13.55 18.97 -12.12
CA LYS A 250 14.45 20.08 -12.45
C LYS A 250 13.67 21.18 -13.16
N ASP A 251 13.66 22.38 -12.61
CA ASP A 251 12.91 23.54 -13.15
C ASP A 251 11.42 23.23 -13.42
N GLY A 252 10.80 22.41 -12.55
CA GLY A 252 9.40 21.98 -12.69
C GLY A 252 9.17 20.83 -13.69
N VAL A 253 10.21 20.40 -14.41
CA VAL A 253 10.15 19.30 -15.38
C VAL A 253 10.60 17.99 -14.75
N ARG A 254 9.82 16.93 -14.97
CA ARG A 254 10.14 15.56 -14.55
C ARG A 254 11.13 14.93 -15.52
N GLN A 255 12.27 14.46 -15.01
CA GLN A 255 13.27 13.70 -15.76
C GLN A 255 13.40 12.32 -15.12
N GLU A 256 13.01 11.27 -15.85
CA GLU A 256 13.18 9.90 -15.36
C GLU A 256 14.67 9.56 -15.20
N VAL A 257 14.97 8.84 -14.13
CA VAL A 257 16.28 8.27 -13.83
C VAL A 257 16.11 6.76 -13.85
N GLY A 258 17.04 6.06 -14.53
CA GLY A 258 17.04 4.61 -14.56
C GLY A 258 17.19 4.04 -13.15
N GLY A 259 16.58 2.91 -12.87
CA GLY A 259 16.71 2.27 -11.57
C GLY A 259 15.59 1.27 -11.30
N GLY A 260 15.58 0.75 -10.08
CA GLY A 260 14.57 -0.23 -9.67
C GLY A 260 14.87 -0.87 -8.33
N TYR A 261 14.13 -1.93 -7.99
CA TYR A 261 14.41 -2.71 -6.81
C TYR A 261 15.71 -3.51 -6.95
N VAL A 262 16.42 -3.69 -5.84
CA VAL A 262 17.54 -4.63 -5.72
C VAL A 262 17.33 -5.51 -4.49
N LYS A 263 17.71 -6.79 -4.59
CA LYS A 263 17.67 -7.72 -3.46
C LYS A 263 18.81 -7.46 -2.48
N LEU A 264 18.49 -7.27 -1.20
CA LEU A 264 19.46 -7.17 -0.10
C LEU A 264 19.50 -8.43 0.76
N GLY A 265 18.52 -9.32 0.61
CA GLY A 265 18.38 -10.60 1.31
C GLY A 265 17.09 -11.31 0.92
N ASP A 266 16.80 -12.46 1.52
CA ASP A 266 15.63 -13.28 1.19
C ASP A 266 14.31 -12.54 1.37
N ASP A 267 14.24 -11.65 2.35
CA ASP A 267 13.08 -10.85 2.74
C ASP A 267 13.34 -9.33 2.68
N ARG A 268 14.51 -8.93 2.15
CA ARG A 268 14.97 -7.53 2.12
C ARG A 268 15.21 -7.03 0.71
N VAL A 269 14.80 -5.79 0.47
CA VAL A 269 15.02 -5.08 -0.79
C VAL A 269 15.50 -3.65 -0.54
N GLY A 270 16.21 -3.09 -1.50
CA GLY A 270 16.56 -1.68 -1.56
C GLY A 270 16.27 -1.13 -2.95
N PHE A 271 16.87 0.02 -3.25
CA PHE A 271 16.71 0.69 -4.54
C PHE A 271 18.07 0.92 -5.19
N GLN A 272 18.16 0.68 -6.49
CA GLN A 272 19.28 1.12 -7.33
C GLN A 272 18.83 2.31 -8.19
N VAL A 273 19.69 3.32 -8.32
CA VAL A 273 19.47 4.58 -9.06
C VAL A 273 20.67 4.82 -9.98
#